data_AF-A0A928CAW3-F1
#
_entry.id   AF-A0A928CAW3-F1
#
_cell.length_a   1.000
_cell.length_b   1.000
_cell.length_c   1.000
_cell.angle_alpha   90.00
_cell.angle_beta   90.00
_cell.angle_gamma   90.00
#
_symmetry.space_group_name_H-M   'P 1'
#
loop_
_entity.id
_entity.type
_entity.pdbx_description
1 polymer ?
#
loop_
_entity_poly.entity_id
_entity_poly.type
_entity_poly.pdbx_seq_one_letter_code
_entity_poly.pdbx_strand_id
1 'polypeptide(L)'
;MKGLKFLTKRRIEAAVFLIVFLGFFGFIGMRMGFPNMLNTLMQTSYSLLLETVFYIMAITVLSGALGNLLVEFGVVRLVEVILRPLMKPLYNLPGVAALGGIMTFLSDNPAIISLSKDTNFARYFKKYQLISLTNFGTAFGMGLVVIMFMMGKGYLNAALVGLLGAVIGSIISTRLMQRFILKSNPELDVEISEKEGDEQKISFKTEGGVFLRLLNAVLDGGKSGVEIGLAIIPGVLIISTLVMMLTFGMPEGGYTGGAYEGIALLPYLADKIDFVFKWLFGFENPELVSFPITALGAVGAALGLIPRFVQENIINGNAIAVFTAMGMCWSGYLSTHTAMLDSLGFRSLTSKAILAHTIGGLVAGIAAHWLYVLLAWIF
;
A
#
# COMPACT_ATOMS: atom_id res chain seq x y z
N MET A 1 -14.08 -23.75 21.92
CA MET A 1 -13.31 -22.67 22.60
C MET A 1 -14.12 -21.82 23.59
N LYS A 2 -15.47 -21.82 23.60
CA LYS A 2 -16.25 -21.22 24.70
C LYS A 2 -16.32 -22.21 25.86
N GLY A 3 -15.78 -21.84 27.03
CA GLY A 3 -15.81 -22.65 28.27
C GLY A 3 -14.45 -22.91 28.95
N LEU A 4 -13.32 -22.59 28.30
CA LEU A 4 -11.99 -22.79 28.87
C LEU A 4 -11.55 -21.60 29.74
N LYS A 5 -10.90 -21.88 30.88
CA LYS A 5 -10.24 -20.85 31.72
C LYS A 5 -9.19 -20.09 30.88
N PHE A 6 -9.05 -18.78 31.11
CA PHE A 6 -8.16 -17.90 30.35
C PHE A 6 -6.72 -18.46 30.20
N LEU A 7 -6.14 -18.99 31.28
CA LEU A 7 -4.81 -19.58 31.26
C LEU A 7 -4.71 -20.83 30.37
N THR A 8 -5.75 -21.67 30.35
CA THR A 8 -5.79 -22.84 29.47
C THR A 8 -5.90 -22.42 28.01
N LYS A 9 -6.68 -21.37 27.71
CA LYS A 9 -6.77 -20.79 26.36
C LYS A 9 -5.42 -20.27 25.88
N ARG A 10 -4.70 -19.50 26.71
CA ARG A 10 -3.35 -19.02 26.38
C ARG A 10 -2.33 -20.15 26.18
N ARG A 11 -2.40 -21.22 26.97
CA ARG A 11 -1.54 -22.39 26.78
C ARG A 11 -1.79 -23.09 25.45
N ILE A 12 -3.06 -23.22 25.05
CA ILE A 12 -3.42 -23.77 23.73
C ILE A 12 -2.95 -22.84 22.61
N GLU A 13 -3.19 -21.53 22.72
CA GLU A 13 -2.71 -20.53 21.74
C GLU A 13 -1.19 -20.58 21.59
N ALA A 14 -0.45 -20.67 22.71
CA ALA A 14 1.00 -20.80 22.70
C ALA A 14 1.48 -22.13 22.09
N ALA A 15 0.82 -23.25 22.41
CA ALA A 15 1.16 -24.55 21.82
C ALA A 15 0.92 -24.57 20.31
N VAL A 16 -0.22 -24.05 19.84
CA VAL A 16 -0.51 -23.92 18.40
C VAL A 16 0.50 -23.01 17.72
N PHE A 17 0.82 -21.86 18.33
CA PHE A 17 1.83 -20.95 17.80
C PHE A 17 3.20 -21.64 17.68
N LEU A 18 3.66 -22.35 18.72
CA LEU A 18 4.94 -23.05 18.69
C LEU A 18 4.96 -24.14 17.62
N ILE A 19 3.88 -24.92 17.46
CA ILE A 19 3.79 -25.94 16.41
C ILE A 19 3.89 -25.31 15.01
N VAL A 20 3.14 -24.23 14.77
CA VAL A 20 3.16 -23.54 13.46
C VAL A 20 4.52 -22.89 13.22
N PHE A 21 5.08 -22.21 14.22
CA PHE A 21 6.36 -21.52 14.13
C PHE A 21 7.52 -22.50 13.90
N LEU A 22 7.63 -23.53 14.73
CA LEU A 22 8.66 -24.57 14.59
C LEU A 22 8.46 -25.40 13.33
N GLY A 23 7.21 -25.64 12.91
CA GLY A 23 6.92 -26.30 11.64
C GLY A 23 7.40 -25.48 10.44
N PHE A 24 7.08 -24.18 10.43
CA PHE A 24 7.45 -23.28 9.35
C PHE A 24 8.97 -23.06 9.26
N PHE A 25 9.61 -22.60 10.33
CA PHE A 25 11.05 -22.38 10.36
C PHE A 25 11.85 -23.69 10.35
N GLY A 26 11.29 -24.76 10.91
CA GLY A 26 11.89 -26.10 10.83
C GLY A 26 11.91 -26.63 9.40
N PHE A 27 10.84 -26.44 8.63
CA PHE A 27 10.80 -26.82 7.21
C PHE A 27 11.85 -26.08 6.38
N ILE A 28 11.96 -24.76 6.55
CA ILE A 28 12.99 -23.95 5.88
C ILE A 28 14.38 -24.40 6.33
N GLY A 29 14.59 -24.55 7.64
CA GLY A 29 15.86 -24.99 8.22
C GLY A 29 16.29 -26.39 7.78
N MET A 30 15.34 -27.31 7.53
CA MET A 30 15.63 -28.63 6.96
C MET A 30 16.11 -28.55 5.51
N ARG A 31 15.62 -27.57 4.74
CA ARG A 31 16.00 -27.37 3.32
C ARG A 31 17.33 -26.64 3.19
N MET A 32 17.52 -25.56 3.93
CA MET A 32 18.70 -24.69 3.81
C MET A 32 19.86 -25.12 4.71
N GLY A 33 19.57 -25.83 5.80
CA GLY A 33 20.43 -25.92 6.96
C GLY A 33 20.21 -24.74 7.90
N PHE A 34 20.14 -25.00 9.21
CA PHE A 34 19.87 -23.97 10.22
C PHE A 34 20.87 -22.79 10.20
N PRO A 35 22.20 -23.00 10.09
CA PRO A 35 23.16 -21.90 10.01
C PRO A 35 22.95 -21.03 8.76
N ASN A 36 22.76 -21.66 7.60
CA ASN A 36 22.55 -20.95 6.35
C ASN A 36 21.23 -20.16 6.36
N MET A 37 20.16 -20.73 6.91
CA MET A 37 18.89 -20.04 7.06
C MET A 37 19.05 -18.76 7.90
N LEU A 38 19.69 -18.84 9.08
CA LEU A 38 19.89 -17.67 9.93
C LEU A 38 20.81 -16.62 9.28
N ASN A 39 21.90 -17.05 8.66
CA ASN A 39 22.80 -16.15 7.95
C ASN A 39 22.09 -15.45 6.79
N THR A 40 21.28 -16.18 6.02
CA THR A 40 20.48 -15.61 4.93
C THR A 40 19.50 -14.56 5.45
N LEU A 41 18.78 -14.83 6.55
CA LEU A 41 17.88 -13.86 7.17
C LEU A 41 18.64 -12.57 7.53
N MET A 42 19.79 -12.70 8.19
CA MET A 42 20.59 -11.55 8.62
C MET A 42 21.15 -10.77 7.42
N GLN A 43 21.79 -11.44 6.47
CA GLN A 43 22.42 -10.80 5.31
C GLN A 43 21.39 -10.14 4.38
N THR A 44 20.26 -10.81 4.15
CA THR A 44 19.15 -10.24 3.36
C THR A 44 18.58 -9.01 4.05
N SER A 45 18.31 -9.08 5.37
CA SER A 45 17.81 -7.92 6.11
C SER A 45 18.81 -6.75 6.11
N TYR A 46 20.11 -7.03 6.24
CA TYR A 46 21.14 -6.00 6.22
C TYR A 46 21.25 -5.31 4.86
N SER A 47 21.30 -6.07 3.76
CA SER A 47 21.34 -5.51 2.42
C SER A 47 20.06 -4.73 2.10
N LEU A 48 18.89 -5.24 2.50
CA LEU A 48 17.63 -4.49 2.39
C LEU A 48 17.66 -3.17 3.17
N LEU A 49 18.20 -3.15 4.39
CA LEU A 49 18.31 -1.91 5.16
C LEU A 49 19.16 -0.87 4.43
N LEU A 50 20.35 -1.26 3.98
CA LEU A 50 21.32 -0.34 3.41
C LEU A 50 20.95 0.11 2.00
N GLU A 51 20.59 -0.83 1.13
CA GLU A 51 20.43 -0.55 -0.29
C GLU A 51 19.00 -0.19 -0.64
N THR A 52 18.02 -0.81 0.02
CA THR A 52 16.61 -0.58 -0.28
C THR A 52 16.02 0.51 0.58
N VAL A 53 16.11 0.39 1.92
CA VAL A 53 15.39 1.31 2.80
C VAL A 53 15.97 2.72 2.73
N PHE A 54 17.29 2.88 2.75
CA PHE A 54 17.88 4.22 2.59
C PHE A 54 17.64 4.83 1.21
N TYR A 55 17.57 4.02 0.15
CA TYR A 55 17.21 4.51 -1.17
C TYR A 55 15.74 4.98 -1.22
N ILE A 56 14.81 4.19 -0.67
CA ILE A 56 13.41 4.60 -0.53
C ILE A 56 13.29 5.85 0.34
N MET A 57 14.03 5.94 1.45
CA MET A 57 14.05 7.09 2.34
C MET A 57 14.50 8.37 1.62
N ALA A 58 15.53 8.29 0.78
CA ALA A 58 15.95 9.44 -0.03
C ALA A 58 14.81 9.90 -0.96
N ILE A 59 14.09 8.97 -1.58
CA ILE A 59 12.94 9.28 -2.43
C ILE A 59 11.78 9.86 -1.62
N THR A 60 11.49 9.34 -0.42
CA THR A 60 10.41 9.85 0.45
C THR A 60 10.72 11.24 0.97
N VAL A 61 11.98 11.56 1.26
CA VAL A 61 12.42 12.93 1.63
C VAL A 61 12.17 13.91 0.49
N LEU A 62 12.58 13.56 -0.74
CA LEU A 62 12.39 14.44 -1.91
C LEU A 62 10.91 14.59 -2.27
N SER A 63 10.16 13.49 -2.30
CA SER A 63 8.72 13.52 -2.59
C SER A 63 7.91 14.19 -1.49
N GLY A 64 8.26 14.03 -0.22
CA GLY A 64 7.64 14.73 0.91
C GLY A 64 7.87 16.24 0.85
N ALA A 65 9.10 16.68 0.57
CA ALA A 65 9.42 18.09 0.35
C ALA A 65 8.61 18.69 -0.81
N LEU A 66 8.53 17.97 -1.94
CA LEU A 66 7.71 18.39 -3.08
C LEU A 66 6.23 18.43 -2.72
N GLY A 67 5.70 17.39 -2.07
CA GLY A 67 4.30 17.29 -1.68
C GLY A 67 3.86 18.45 -0.79
N ASN A 68 4.65 18.77 0.24
CA ASN A 68 4.34 19.89 1.13
C ASN A 68 4.46 21.25 0.43
N LEU A 69 5.40 21.41 -0.52
CA LEU A 69 5.48 22.61 -1.33
C LEU A 69 4.22 22.80 -2.19
N LEU A 70 3.70 21.72 -2.79
CA LEU A 70 2.44 21.75 -3.55
C LEU A 70 1.23 22.11 -2.68
N VAL A 71 1.22 21.66 -1.42
CA VAL A 71 0.18 22.02 -0.43
C VAL A 71 0.28 23.51 -0.07
N GLU A 72 1.48 23.97 0.30
CA GLU A 72 1.73 25.33 0.79
C GLU A 72 1.35 26.42 -0.23
N PHE A 73 1.66 26.18 -1.51
CA PHE A 73 1.37 27.12 -2.59
C PHE A 73 0.02 26.86 -3.29
N GLY A 74 -0.82 26.00 -2.73
CA GLY A 74 -2.20 25.82 -3.19
C GLY A 74 -2.35 25.05 -4.50
N VAL A 75 -1.30 24.39 -4.99
CA VAL A 75 -1.38 23.53 -6.18
C VAL A 75 -2.37 22.38 -5.94
N VAL A 76 -2.40 21.85 -4.71
CA VAL A 76 -3.39 20.85 -4.29
C VAL A 76 -4.83 21.31 -4.51
N ARG A 77 -5.13 22.60 -4.29
CA ARG A 77 -6.47 23.17 -4.54
C ARG A 77 -6.80 23.26 -6.03
N LEU A 78 -5.81 23.52 -6.88
CA LEU A 78 -6.02 23.52 -8.33
C LEU A 78 -6.35 22.12 -8.84
N VAL A 79 -5.61 21.11 -8.38
CA VAL A 79 -5.87 19.70 -8.73
C VAL A 79 -7.22 19.23 -8.17
N GLU A 80 -7.57 19.67 -6.96
CA GLU A 80 -8.89 19.40 -6.38
C GLU A 80 -10.01 19.88 -7.29
N VAL A 81 -9.96 21.11 -7.81
CA VAL A 81 -11.00 21.65 -8.71
C VAL A 81 -11.21 20.77 -9.95
N ILE A 82 -10.13 20.21 -10.49
CA ILE A 82 -10.17 19.32 -11.65
C ILE A 82 -10.80 17.97 -11.29
N LEU A 83 -10.49 17.42 -10.11
CA LEU A 83 -10.95 16.11 -9.66
C LEU A 83 -12.35 16.13 -9.01
N ARG A 84 -12.77 17.28 -8.47
CA ARG A 84 -14.07 17.50 -7.80
C ARG A 84 -15.27 16.98 -8.60
N PRO A 85 -15.42 17.27 -9.91
CA PRO A 85 -16.57 16.77 -10.69
C PRO A 85 -16.60 15.25 -10.84
N LEU A 86 -15.46 14.56 -10.67
CA LEU A 86 -15.36 13.11 -10.80
C LEU A 86 -15.74 12.37 -9.51
N MET A 87 -15.70 13.02 -8.35
CA MET A 87 -15.91 12.36 -7.04
C MET A 87 -17.30 11.74 -6.91
N LYS A 88 -18.36 12.48 -7.29
CA LYS A 88 -19.74 12.00 -7.20
C LYS A 88 -20.03 10.85 -8.19
N PRO A 89 -19.74 10.98 -9.51
CA PRO A 89 -20.06 9.92 -10.47
C PRO A 89 -19.19 8.68 -10.31
N LEU A 90 -17.92 8.81 -9.89
CA LEU A 90 -17.02 7.65 -9.75
C LEU A 90 -17.10 7.01 -8.37
N TYR A 91 -17.08 7.79 -7.29
CA TYR A 91 -16.98 7.26 -5.92
C TYR A 91 -18.24 7.41 -5.07
N ASN A 92 -19.27 8.14 -5.56
CA ASN A 92 -20.39 8.59 -4.74
C ASN A 92 -19.94 9.31 -3.46
N LEU A 93 -18.87 10.10 -3.59
CA LEU A 93 -18.35 10.94 -2.52
C LEU A 93 -18.63 12.43 -2.82
N PRO A 94 -18.71 13.28 -1.79
CA PRO A 94 -18.68 14.73 -1.95
C PRO A 94 -17.42 15.20 -2.69
N GLY A 95 -17.51 16.33 -3.37
CA GLY A 95 -16.40 16.89 -4.14
C GLY A 95 -15.12 17.11 -3.31
N VAL A 96 -15.27 17.53 -2.04
CA VAL A 96 -14.16 17.75 -1.10
C VAL A 96 -13.33 16.48 -0.83
N ALA A 97 -13.86 15.29 -1.11
CA ALA A 97 -13.11 14.04 -0.98
C ALA A 97 -11.86 14.00 -1.88
N ALA A 98 -11.85 14.77 -2.97
CA ALA A 98 -10.68 14.90 -3.84
C ALA A 98 -9.42 15.34 -3.06
N LEU A 99 -9.57 16.23 -2.07
CA LEU A 99 -8.48 16.62 -1.16
C LEU A 99 -7.91 15.42 -0.44
N GLY A 100 -8.77 14.53 0.07
CA GLY A 100 -8.36 13.33 0.76
C GLY A 100 -7.50 12.41 -0.11
N GLY A 101 -7.88 12.24 -1.38
CA GLY A 101 -7.13 11.45 -2.36
C GLY A 101 -5.78 12.08 -2.69
N ILE A 102 -5.74 13.40 -2.89
CA ILE A 102 -4.48 14.11 -3.18
C ILE A 102 -3.54 14.07 -1.97
N MET A 103 -4.05 14.30 -0.76
CA MET A 103 -3.26 14.29 0.47
C MET A 103 -2.66 12.91 0.76
N THR A 104 -3.43 11.84 0.54
CA THR A 104 -2.92 10.47 0.68
C THR A 104 -1.93 10.10 -0.42
N PHE A 105 -2.14 10.58 -1.64
CA PHE A 105 -1.21 10.41 -2.76
C PHE A 105 0.15 11.07 -2.53
N LEU A 106 0.16 12.28 -1.98
CA LEU A 106 1.39 13.02 -1.66
C LEU A 106 2.08 12.52 -0.39
N SER A 107 1.35 11.85 0.50
CA SER A 107 1.83 11.37 1.79
C SER A 107 1.57 9.86 1.93
N ASP A 108 0.82 9.45 2.96
CA ASP A 108 0.47 8.06 3.23
C ASP A 108 -0.97 7.94 3.78
N ASN A 109 -1.44 6.71 3.94
CA ASN A 109 -2.77 6.33 4.43
C ASN A 109 -3.26 7.15 5.64
N PRO A 110 -2.45 7.46 6.68
CA PRO A 110 -2.93 8.23 7.83
C PRO A 110 -3.44 9.63 7.50
N ALA A 111 -3.01 10.23 6.38
CA ALA A 111 -3.41 11.57 5.97
C ALA A 111 -4.93 11.70 5.81
N ILE A 112 -5.62 10.66 5.30
CA ILE A 112 -7.09 10.69 5.17
C ILE A 112 -7.79 10.69 6.52
N ILE A 113 -7.21 10.04 7.53
CA ILE A 113 -7.80 9.97 8.86
C ILE A 113 -7.66 11.29 9.59
N SER A 114 -6.49 11.92 9.49
CA SER A 114 -6.29 13.29 9.99
C SER A 114 -7.32 14.24 9.39
N LEU A 115 -7.56 14.16 8.08
CA LEU A 115 -8.55 14.99 7.39
C LEU A 115 -9.99 14.64 7.81
N SER A 116 -10.31 13.35 7.98
CA SER A 116 -11.65 12.91 8.38
C SER A 116 -12.07 13.37 9.78
N LYS A 117 -11.11 13.73 10.64
CA LYS A 117 -11.35 14.29 11.98
C LYS A 117 -11.57 15.80 11.97
N ASP A 118 -11.21 16.49 10.88
CA ASP A 118 -11.50 17.91 10.73
C ASP A 118 -13.02 18.11 10.60
N THR A 119 -13.60 18.86 11.53
CA THR A 119 -15.04 19.11 11.56
C THR A 119 -15.54 19.84 10.32
N ASN A 120 -14.74 20.70 9.67
CA ASN A 120 -15.14 21.39 8.44
C ASN A 120 -15.16 20.42 7.26
N PHE A 121 -14.26 19.43 7.24
CA PHE A 121 -14.23 18.40 6.22
C PHE A 121 -15.34 17.36 6.44
N ALA A 122 -15.48 16.83 7.65
CA ALA A 122 -16.40 15.73 7.96
C ALA A 122 -17.88 16.07 7.71
N ARG A 123 -18.27 17.34 7.85
CA ARG A 123 -19.67 17.80 7.68
C ARG A 123 -20.24 17.58 6.28
N TYR A 124 -19.40 17.56 5.25
CA TYR A 124 -19.85 17.33 3.88
C TYR A 124 -20.27 15.88 3.60
N PHE A 125 -19.98 14.97 4.52
CA PHE A 125 -20.16 13.54 4.32
C PHE A 125 -21.38 13.03 5.09
N LYS A 126 -22.02 12.02 4.51
CA LYS A 126 -22.82 11.08 5.30
C LYS A 126 -21.90 10.15 6.09
N LYS A 127 -22.40 9.58 7.19
CA LYS A 127 -21.58 8.70 8.05
C LYS A 127 -20.95 7.55 7.27
N TYR A 128 -21.72 6.85 6.43
CA TYR A 128 -21.17 5.77 5.60
C TYR A 128 -20.11 6.25 4.59
N GLN A 129 -20.25 7.46 4.06
CA GLN A 129 -19.28 8.03 3.11
C GLN A 129 -17.97 8.36 3.82
N LEU A 130 -18.03 8.95 5.02
CA LEU A 130 -16.86 9.24 5.84
C LEU A 130 -16.11 7.96 6.21
N ILE A 131 -16.82 6.89 6.60
CA ILE A 131 -16.19 5.59 6.89
C ILE A 131 -15.54 5.01 5.63
N SER A 132 -16.17 5.16 4.45
CA SER A 132 -15.61 4.68 3.19
C SER A 132 -14.34 5.43 2.75
N LEU A 133 -14.02 6.58 3.37
CA LEU A 133 -12.76 7.28 3.12
C LEU A 133 -11.54 6.47 3.51
N THR A 134 -11.66 5.53 4.45
CA THR A 134 -10.58 4.58 4.76
C THR A 134 -10.15 3.82 3.51
N ASN A 135 -11.09 3.24 2.76
CA ASN A 135 -10.82 2.52 1.52
C ASN A 135 -10.38 3.45 0.39
N PHE A 136 -11.01 4.62 0.26
CA PHE A 136 -10.67 5.60 -0.77
C PHE A 136 -9.25 6.13 -0.61
N GLY A 137 -8.90 6.63 0.58
CA GLY A 137 -7.59 7.18 0.86
C GLY A 137 -6.48 6.14 0.79
N THR A 138 -6.73 4.91 1.27
CA THR A 138 -5.70 3.86 1.23
C THR A 138 -5.31 3.48 -0.20
N ALA A 139 -6.26 3.54 -1.14
CA ALA A 139 -5.99 3.18 -2.52
C ALA A 139 -5.07 4.17 -3.26
N PHE A 140 -4.82 5.34 -2.67
CA PHE A 140 -3.88 6.34 -3.16
C PHE A 140 -2.65 6.49 -2.26
N GLY A 141 -2.55 5.75 -1.14
CA GLY A 141 -1.47 5.90 -0.18
C GLY A 141 -0.09 5.69 -0.78
N MET A 142 0.86 6.58 -0.47
CA MET A 142 2.23 6.58 -1.00
C MET A 142 2.32 6.65 -2.54
N GLY A 143 1.29 7.15 -3.22
CA GLY A 143 1.24 7.17 -4.68
C GLY A 143 2.41 7.90 -5.34
N LEU A 144 2.79 9.08 -4.83
CA LEU A 144 3.93 9.83 -5.35
C LEU A 144 5.25 9.07 -5.16
N VAL A 145 5.43 8.43 -4.00
CA VAL A 145 6.64 7.66 -3.67
C VAL A 145 6.78 6.46 -4.62
N VAL A 146 5.70 5.71 -4.84
CA VAL A 146 5.71 4.55 -5.75
C VAL A 146 6.06 4.99 -7.17
N ILE A 147 5.44 6.05 -7.68
CA ILE A 147 5.72 6.55 -9.04
C ILE A 147 7.17 7.03 -9.16
N MET A 148 7.66 7.80 -8.18
CA MET A 148 9.05 8.28 -8.18
C MET A 148 10.05 7.13 -8.11
N PHE A 149 9.77 6.08 -7.33
CA PHE A 149 10.60 4.89 -7.26
C PHE A 149 10.65 4.15 -8.60
N MET A 150 9.49 3.90 -9.22
CA MET A 150 9.44 3.22 -10.52
C MET A 150 10.09 4.06 -11.63
N MET A 151 9.91 5.38 -11.60
CA MET A 151 10.59 6.32 -12.49
C MET A 151 12.11 6.28 -12.30
N GLY A 152 12.59 6.23 -11.05
CA GLY A 152 14.01 6.06 -10.74
C GLY A 152 14.63 4.77 -11.26
N LYS A 153 13.82 3.77 -11.61
CA LYS A 153 14.21 2.52 -12.28
C LYS A 153 13.97 2.52 -13.80
N GLY A 154 13.53 3.64 -14.38
CA GLY A 154 13.31 3.79 -15.82
C GLY A 154 11.91 3.39 -16.31
N TYR A 155 10.95 3.14 -15.42
CA TYR A 155 9.62 2.59 -15.77
C TYR A 155 8.48 3.60 -15.61
N LEU A 156 8.69 4.87 -15.99
CA LEU A 156 7.68 5.93 -15.82
C LEU A 156 6.35 5.62 -16.53
N ASN A 157 6.39 5.23 -17.80
CA ASN A 157 5.16 4.98 -18.58
C ASN A 157 4.34 3.84 -17.97
N ALA A 158 5.00 2.76 -17.56
CA ALA A 158 4.35 1.64 -16.88
C ALA A 158 3.74 2.09 -15.54
N ALA A 159 4.44 2.91 -14.77
CA ALA A 159 3.91 3.44 -13.52
C ALA A 159 2.66 4.30 -13.72
N LEU A 160 2.59 5.11 -14.79
CA LEU A 160 1.40 5.89 -15.12
C LEU A 160 0.22 5.02 -15.54
N VAL A 161 0.46 3.92 -16.28
CA VAL A 161 -0.58 2.92 -16.55
C VAL A 161 -1.06 2.28 -15.26
N GLY A 162 -0.14 1.96 -14.35
CA GLY A 162 -0.46 1.45 -13.03
C GLY A 162 -1.30 2.42 -12.19
N LEU A 163 -1.03 3.73 -12.26
CA LEU A 163 -1.85 4.75 -11.61
C LEU A 163 -3.30 4.71 -12.10
N LEU A 164 -3.52 4.56 -13.41
CA LEU A 164 -4.87 4.40 -13.97
C LEU A 164 -5.55 3.12 -13.45
N GLY A 165 -4.79 2.02 -13.35
CA GLY A 165 -5.27 0.79 -12.71
C GLY A 165 -5.67 1.01 -11.24
N ALA A 166 -4.85 1.71 -10.46
CA ALA A 166 -5.14 2.06 -9.07
C ALA A 166 -6.42 2.91 -8.94
N VAL A 167 -6.66 3.85 -9.86
CA VAL A 167 -7.91 4.63 -9.92
C VAL A 167 -9.12 3.71 -10.15
N ILE A 168 -9.03 2.73 -11.04
CA ILE A 168 -10.13 1.78 -11.27
C ILE A 168 -10.36 0.91 -10.02
N GLY A 169 -9.29 0.40 -9.41
CA GLY A 169 -9.36 -0.39 -8.18
C GLY A 169 -9.94 0.39 -7.00
N SER A 170 -9.58 1.67 -6.86
CA SER A 170 -10.09 2.53 -5.79
C SER A 170 -11.59 2.78 -5.93
N ILE A 171 -12.10 2.97 -7.17
CA ILE A 171 -13.53 3.08 -7.45
C ILE A 171 -14.26 1.85 -6.91
N ILE A 172 -13.79 0.65 -7.26
CA ILE A 172 -14.40 -0.61 -6.84
C ILE A 172 -14.34 -0.75 -5.32
N SER A 173 -13.17 -0.52 -4.72
CA SER A 173 -12.95 -0.62 -3.28
C SER A 173 -13.89 0.29 -2.48
N THR A 174 -13.95 1.57 -2.84
CA THR A 174 -14.79 2.55 -2.16
C THR A 174 -16.28 2.23 -2.32
N ARG A 175 -16.73 1.90 -3.54
CA ARG A 175 -18.14 1.57 -3.82
C ARG A 175 -18.60 0.31 -3.11
N LEU A 176 -17.77 -0.74 -3.10
CA LEU A 176 -18.07 -1.98 -2.38
C LEU A 176 -18.14 -1.72 -0.87
N MET A 177 -17.21 -0.94 -0.32
CA MET A 177 -17.25 -0.59 1.09
C MET A 177 -18.54 0.16 1.45
N GLN A 178 -18.92 1.19 0.68
CA GLN A 178 -20.19 1.90 0.89
C GLN A 178 -21.39 0.95 0.87
N ARG A 179 -21.44 0.03 -0.10
CA ARG A 179 -22.51 -0.98 -0.20
C ARG A 179 -22.53 -1.93 0.99
N PHE A 180 -21.36 -2.36 1.48
CA PHE A 180 -21.27 -3.25 2.64
C PHE A 180 -21.66 -2.56 3.95
N ILE A 181 -21.33 -1.27 4.12
CA ILE A 181 -21.77 -0.47 5.25
C ILE A 181 -23.29 -0.36 5.24
N LEU A 182 -23.88 0.13 4.15
CA LEU A 182 -25.33 0.37 4.06
C LEU A 182 -26.14 -0.92 4.18
N LYS A 183 -25.62 -2.05 3.67
CA LYS A 183 -26.29 -3.34 3.81
C LYS A 183 -26.38 -3.82 5.26
N SER A 184 -25.38 -3.52 6.10
CA SER A 184 -25.38 -3.95 7.50
C SER A 184 -25.86 -2.92 8.49
N ASN A 185 -25.75 -1.65 8.12
CA ASN A 185 -26.01 -0.50 8.97
C ASN A 185 -26.73 0.59 8.15
N PRO A 186 -27.99 0.35 7.71
CA PRO A 186 -28.76 1.34 6.95
C PRO A 186 -28.92 2.68 7.67
N GLU A 187 -28.88 2.69 9.00
CA GLU A 187 -28.95 3.87 9.86
C GLU A 187 -27.77 4.84 9.69
N LEU A 188 -26.69 4.43 9.00
CA LEU A 188 -25.55 5.27 8.69
C LEU A 188 -25.75 6.12 7.41
N ASP A 189 -26.90 6.01 6.74
CA ASP A 189 -27.32 6.89 5.64
C ASP A 189 -27.89 8.22 6.15
N VAL A 190 -27.15 8.86 7.05
CA VAL A 190 -27.48 10.17 7.62
C VAL A 190 -26.30 11.11 7.49
N GLU A 191 -26.58 12.40 7.32
CA GLU A 191 -25.57 13.45 7.31
C GLU A 191 -24.87 13.55 8.66
N ILE A 192 -23.58 13.90 8.65
CA ILE A 192 -22.82 14.11 9.90
C ILE A 192 -23.24 15.40 10.60
N SER A 193 -23.67 16.41 9.85
CA SER A 193 -24.19 17.67 10.38
C SER A 193 -25.19 18.30 9.43
N GLU A 194 -26.22 18.94 9.99
CA GLU A 194 -27.23 19.69 9.24
C GLU A 194 -26.75 21.08 8.77
N LYS A 195 -25.58 21.53 9.24
CA LYS A 195 -24.98 22.82 8.82
C LYS A 195 -23.96 22.60 7.72
N GLU A 196 -24.06 23.38 6.64
CA GLU A 196 -23.05 23.41 5.58
C GLU A 196 -21.66 23.70 6.18
N GLY A 197 -20.65 22.95 5.72
CA GLY A 197 -19.26 23.20 6.08
C GLY A 197 -18.75 24.52 5.49
N ASP A 198 -17.55 24.93 5.90
CA ASP A 198 -16.86 26.07 5.32
C ASP A 198 -15.55 25.58 4.70
N GLU A 199 -15.53 25.40 3.38
CA GLU A 199 -14.32 24.93 2.65
C GLU A 199 -13.13 25.89 2.82
N GLN A 200 -13.38 27.19 3.07
CA GLN A 200 -12.33 28.20 3.24
C GLN A 200 -11.59 28.04 4.58
N LYS A 201 -12.21 27.35 5.55
CA LYS A 201 -11.60 27.02 6.85
C LYS A 201 -10.80 25.72 6.84
N ILE A 202 -10.90 24.92 5.78
CA ILE A 202 -9.98 23.80 5.53
C ILE A 202 -8.67 24.41 4.99
N SER A 203 -7.95 25.12 5.85
CA SER A 203 -6.80 25.94 5.50
C SER A 203 -5.52 25.30 6.02
N PHE A 204 -4.59 25.04 5.10
CA PHE A 204 -3.20 24.64 5.40
C PHE A 204 -2.27 25.85 5.47
N LYS A 205 -2.78 27.06 5.73
CA LYS A 205 -1.98 28.29 5.70
C LYS A 205 -0.97 28.33 6.84
N THR A 206 0.31 28.38 6.47
CA THR A 206 1.41 28.71 7.37
C THR A 206 1.58 30.24 7.45
N GLU A 207 1.73 30.78 8.66
CA GLU A 207 1.99 32.21 8.87
C GLU A 207 3.41 32.59 8.45
N GLY A 208 3.61 33.77 7.85
CA GLY A 208 4.92 34.32 7.51
C GLY A 208 5.12 34.72 6.05
N GLY A 209 6.31 35.25 5.74
CA GLY A 209 6.68 35.67 4.38
C GLY A 209 6.86 34.49 3.41
N VAL A 210 6.74 34.74 2.11
CA VAL A 210 6.80 33.72 1.04
C VAL A 210 8.05 32.83 1.14
N PHE A 211 9.22 33.42 1.41
CA PHE A 211 10.46 32.67 1.56
C PHE A 211 10.45 31.74 2.78
N LEU A 212 9.96 32.22 3.93
CA LEU A 212 9.85 31.39 5.15
C LEU A 212 8.85 30.25 4.95
N ARG A 213 7.73 30.51 4.29
CA ARG A 213 6.73 29.49 3.94
C ARG A 213 7.32 28.42 3.02
N LEU A 214 8.10 28.82 2.00
CA LEU A 214 8.82 27.89 1.13
C LEU A 214 9.80 27.02 1.93
N LEU A 215 10.65 27.64 2.74
CA LEU A 215 11.67 26.95 3.52
C LEU A 215 11.06 25.99 4.53
N ASN A 216 10.02 26.42 5.26
CA ASN A 216 9.30 25.57 6.21
C ASN A 216 8.63 24.39 5.50
N ALA A 217 7.91 24.62 4.40
CA ALA A 217 7.25 23.55 3.66
C ALA A 217 8.24 22.48 3.17
N VAL A 218 9.40 22.90 2.65
CA VAL A 218 10.45 21.97 2.19
C VAL A 218 11.04 21.19 3.37
N LEU A 219 11.37 21.85 4.50
CA LEU A 219 11.96 21.20 5.67
C LEU A 219 10.97 20.26 6.37
N ASP A 220 9.72 20.70 6.56
CA ASP A 220 8.66 19.89 7.16
C ASP A 220 8.31 18.70 6.29
N GLY A 221 8.27 18.90 4.97
CA GLY A 221 8.06 17.83 4.00
C GLY A 221 9.21 16.83 3.99
N GLY A 222 10.45 17.31 4.03
CA GLY A 222 11.63 16.48 4.14
C GLY A 222 11.64 15.65 5.43
N LYS A 223 11.30 16.26 6.57
CA LYS A 223 11.15 15.58 7.86
C LYS A 223 10.08 14.49 7.80
N SER A 224 8.91 14.79 7.25
CA SER A 224 7.84 13.80 7.04
C SER A 224 8.33 12.63 6.17
N GLY A 225 9.12 12.92 5.13
CA GLY A 225 9.76 11.90 4.31
C GLY A 225 10.72 11.00 5.07
N VAL A 226 11.51 11.53 6.02
CA VAL A 226 12.36 10.72 6.91
C VAL A 226 11.51 9.82 7.81
N GLU A 227 10.45 10.36 8.40
CA GLU A 227 9.52 9.60 9.25
C GLU A 227 8.88 8.43 8.49
N ILE A 228 8.45 8.65 7.24
CA ILE A 228 7.94 7.59 6.35
C ILE A 228 9.04 6.55 6.08
N GLY A 229 10.26 6.98 5.75
CA GLY A 229 11.38 6.07 5.52
C GLY A 229 11.69 5.18 6.72
N LEU A 230 11.66 5.74 7.94
CA LEU A 230 11.86 5.00 9.18
C LEU A 230 10.70 4.03 9.45
N ALA A 231 9.45 4.44 9.17
CA ALA A 231 8.27 3.61 9.35
C ALA A 231 8.26 2.38 8.43
N ILE A 232 8.93 2.45 7.27
CA ILE A 232 9.04 1.35 6.31
C ILE A 232 10.04 0.25 6.78
N ILE A 233 11.03 0.59 7.63
CA ILE A 233 12.10 -0.34 8.05
C ILE A 233 11.55 -1.68 8.57
N PRO A 234 10.64 -1.75 9.57
CA PRO A 234 10.21 -3.04 10.12
C PRO A 234 9.50 -3.90 9.08
N GLY A 235 8.72 -3.27 8.19
CA GLY A 235 8.03 -3.96 7.10
C GLY A 235 9.02 -4.58 6.12
N VAL A 236 9.99 -3.80 5.64
CA VAL A 236 11.01 -4.31 4.70
C VAL A 236 11.85 -5.41 5.36
N LEU A 237 12.37 -5.18 6.57
CA LEU A 237 13.33 -6.11 7.18
C LEU A 237 12.70 -7.43 7.63
N ILE A 238 11.44 -7.42 8.06
CA ILE A 238 10.77 -8.63 8.55
C ILE A 238 9.99 -9.29 7.40
N ILE A 239 9.12 -8.53 6.73
CA ILE A 239 8.21 -9.10 5.74
C ILE A 239 8.95 -9.41 4.44
N SER A 240 9.70 -8.45 3.87
CA SER A 240 10.41 -8.70 2.60
C SER A 240 11.47 -9.78 2.77
N THR A 241 12.21 -9.81 3.87
CA THR A 241 13.19 -10.89 4.12
C THR A 241 12.53 -12.28 4.13
N LEU A 242 11.41 -12.43 4.85
CA LEU A 242 10.68 -13.71 4.87
C LEU A 242 10.10 -14.05 3.49
N VAL A 243 9.50 -13.08 2.80
CA VAL A 243 8.94 -13.30 1.47
C VAL A 243 10.04 -13.65 0.46
N MET A 244 11.17 -12.94 0.46
CA MET A 244 12.32 -13.23 -0.40
C MET A 244 12.88 -14.63 -0.15
N MET A 245 13.00 -15.05 1.12
CA MET A 245 13.41 -16.42 1.47
C MET A 245 12.42 -17.49 0.98
N LEU A 246 11.14 -17.17 0.89
CA LEU A 246 10.14 -18.05 0.29
C LEU A 246 10.08 -17.93 -1.24
N THR A 247 10.65 -16.88 -1.83
CA THR A 247 10.55 -16.57 -3.26
C THR A 247 11.76 -17.10 -4.02
N PHE A 248 12.97 -16.75 -3.60
CA PHE A 248 14.17 -17.13 -4.31
C PHE A 248 14.56 -18.57 -4.01
N GLY A 249 15.39 -19.14 -4.89
CA GLY A 249 15.83 -20.53 -4.83
C GLY A 249 17.23 -20.73 -4.25
N MET A 250 17.66 -21.99 -4.29
CA MET A 250 19.03 -22.37 -3.96
C MET A 250 19.97 -21.91 -5.09
N PRO A 251 21.13 -21.32 -4.78
CA PRO A 251 22.11 -20.97 -5.80
C PRO A 251 22.77 -22.22 -6.39
N GLU A 252 23.41 -22.10 -7.58
CA GLU A 252 23.99 -23.22 -8.34
C GLU A 252 25.06 -24.03 -7.55
N GLY A 253 25.66 -23.45 -6.50
CA GLY A 253 26.64 -24.09 -5.62
C GLY A 253 26.09 -24.66 -4.31
N GLY A 254 24.77 -24.59 -4.08
CA GLY A 254 24.16 -24.94 -2.80
C GLY A 254 24.17 -23.79 -1.79
N TYR A 255 23.40 -23.93 -0.70
CA TYR A 255 23.23 -22.86 0.30
C TYR A 255 24.53 -22.47 0.98
N THR A 256 24.81 -21.18 1.01
CA THR A 256 25.98 -20.59 1.68
C THR A 256 25.60 -19.71 2.86
N GLY A 257 24.31 -19.36 2.99
CA GLY A 257 23.86 -18.36 3.94
C GLY A 257 24.02 -16.92 3.43
N GLY A 258 24.21 -16.76 2.12
CA GLY A 258 24.30 -15.46 1.47
C GLY A 258 22.95 -14.71 1.46
N ALA A 259 23.00 -13.41 1.13
CA ALA A 259 21.79 -12.63 0.94
C ALA A 259 20.96 -13.20 -0.23
N TYR A 260 19.62 -13.13 -0.10
CA TYR A 260 18.66 -13.50 -1.14
C TYR A 260 18.62 -14.98 -1.52
N GLU A 261 19.19 -15.88 -0.71
CA GLU A 261 18.94 -17.32 -0.83
C GLU A 261 17.53 -17.67 -0.32
N GLY A 262 16.95 -18.75 -0.84
CA GLY A 262 15.63 -19.18 -0.40
C GLY A 262 15.23 -20.57 -0.87
N ILE A 263 14.00 -20.96 -0.57
CA ILE A 263 13.45 -22.30 -0.83
C ILE A 263 12.47 -22.38 -2.02
N ALA A 264 12.25 -21.27 -2.72
CA ALA A 264 11.33 -21.15 -3.87
C ALA A 264 9.90 -21.71 -3.63
N LEU A 265 9.39 -21.60 -2.41
CA LEU A 265 8.07 -22.10 -2.05
C LEU A 265 6.94 -21.31 -2.72
N LEU A 266 7.05 -19.98 -2.79
CA LEU A 266 6.03 -19.13 -3.41
C LEU A 266 5.93 -19.39 -4.92
N PRO A 267 7.05 -19.38 -5.69
CA PRO A 267 7.05 -19.82 -7.09
C PRO A 267 6.45 -21.21 -7.27
N TYR A 268 6.86 -22.19 -6.47
CA TYR A 268 6.34 -23.56 -6.55
C TYR A 268 4.82 -23.64 -6.38
N LEU A 269 4.25 -22.82 -5.49
CA LEU A 269 2.80 -22.74 -5.30
C LEU A 269 2.12 -21.97 -6.44
N ALA A 270 2.72 -20.88 -6.91
CA ALA A 270 2.21 -20.07 -8.01
C ALA A 270 2.18 -20.83 -9.33
N ASP A 271 3.19 -21.65 -9.62
CA ASP A 271 3.28 -22.51 -10.80
C ASP A 271 2.05 -23.40 -10.99
N LYS A 272 1.47 -23.89 -9.88
CA LYS A 272 0.27 -24.75 -9.93
C LYS A 272 -0.96 -24.04 -10.46
N ILE A 273 -0.98 -22.72 -10.42
CA ILE A 273 -2.08 -21.86 -10.86
C ILE A 273 -1.58 -20.71 -11.74
N ASP A 274 -0.44 -20.90 -12.41
CA ASP A 274 0.25 -19.87 -13.20
C ASP A 274 -0.63 -19.31 -14.33
N PHE A 275 -1.50 -20.15 -14.91
CA PHE A 275 -2.47 -19.71 -15.92
C PHE A 275 -3.36 -18.55 -15.42
N VAL A 276 -3.67 -18.52 -14.12
CA VAL A 276 -4.46 -17.44 -13.50
C VAL A 276 -3.64 -16.16 -13.43
N PHE A 277 -2.39 -16.24 -12.98
CA PHE A 277 -1.52 -15.07 -12.86
C PHE A 277 -1.13 -14.50 -14.22
N LYS A 278 -0.87 -15.35 -15.21
CA LYS A 278 -0.67 -14.96 -16.60
C LYS A 278 -1.88 -14.25 -17.18
N TRP A 279 -3.07 -14.80 -17.00
CA TRP A 279 -4.27 -14.21 -17.57
C TRP A 279 -4.73 -12.93 -16.85
N LEU A 280 -4.61 -12.88 -15.52
CA LEU A 280 -5.04 -11.71 -14.74
C LEU A 280 -4.02 -10.57 -14.77
N PHE A 281 -2.72 -10.89 -14.76
CA PHE A 281 -1.66 -9.91 -14.51
C PHE A 281 -0.55 -9.93 -15.56
N GLY A 282 -0.52 -10.92 -16.46
CA GLY A 282 0.56 -11.08 -17.44
C GLY A 282 1.91 -11.35 -16.81
N PHE A 283 1.96 -12.05 -15.68
CA PHE A 283 3.22 -12.46 -15.06
C PHE A 283 3.83 -13.63 -15.84
N GLU A 284 5.00 -13.39 -16.43
CA GLU A 284 5.74 -14.42 -17.17
C GLU A 284 6.57 -15.32 -16.24
N ASN A 285 6.97 -14.79 -15.08
CA ASN A 285 7.79 -15.47 -14.09
C ASN A 285 6.99 -15.64 -12.77
N PRO A 286 6.96 -16.85 -12.17
CA PRO A 286 6.20 -17.13 -10.95
C PRO A 286 6.63 -16.30 -9.73
N GLU A 287 7.90 -15.89 -9.66
CA GLU A 287 8.48 -15.06 -8.59
C GLU A 287 7.77 -13.71 -8.45
N LEU A 288 7.19 -13.20 -9.55
CA LEU A 288 6.49 -11.92 -9.58
C LEU A 288 5.28 -11.86 -8.64
N VAL A 289 4.71 -13.02 -8.26
CA VAL A 289 3.61 -13.12 -7.29
C VAL A 289 3.98 -12.56 -5.90
N SER A 290 5.27 -12.57 -5.57
CA SER A 290 5.75 -12.15 -4.25
C SER A 290 5.59 -10.64 -4.01
N PHE A 291 5.55 -9.83 -5.07
CA PHE A 291 5.31 -8.39 -4.93
C PHE A 291 3.89 -8.10 -4.44
N PRO A 292 2.82 -8.57 -5.12
CA PRO A 292 1.45 -8.41 -4.62
C PRO A 292 1.26 -8.94 -3.19
N ILE A 293 1.84 -10.11 -2.86
CA ILE A 293 1.73 -10.70 -1.51
C ILE A 293 2.35 -9.78 -0.46
N THR A 294 3.54 -9.24 -0.73
CA THR A 294 4.22 -8.32 0.19
C THR A 294 3.45 -7.01 0.35
N ALA A 295 2.88 -6.49 -0.75
CA ALA A 295 2.13 -5.23 -0.78
C ALA A 295 0.85 -5.25 0.09
N LEU A 296 0.27 -6.43 0.37
CA LEU A 296 -0.84 -6.59 1.31
C LEU A 296 -0.49 -6.07 2.72
N GLY A 297 0.77 -6.28 3.14
CA GLY A 297 1.29 -5.90 4.45
C GLY A 297 1.96 -4.53 4.44
N ALA A 298 2.80 -4.25 3.44
CA ALA A 298 3.47 -2.96 3.26
C ALA A 298 3.97 -2.78 1.82
N VAL A 299 3.56 -1.70 1.13
CA VAL A 299 4.06 -1.42 -0.23
C VAL A 299 5.54 -1.01 -0.24
N GLY A 300 6.02 -0.28 0.78
CA GLY A 300 7.45 0.02 0.90
C GLY A 300 8.33 -1.25 0.98
N ALA A 301 7.81 -2.30 1.64
CA ALA A 301 8.41 -3.62 1.67
C ALA A 301 8.42 -4.28 0.27
N ALA A 302 7.32 -4.16 -0.47
CA ALA A 302 7.20 -4.70 -1.82
C ALA A 302 8.13 -4.01 -2.82
N LEU A 303 8.32 -2.68 -2.72
CA LEU A 303 9.27 -1.94 -3.56
C LEU A 303 10.71 -2.47 -3.43
N GLY A 304 11.06 -3.05 -2.28
CA GLY A 304 12.35 -3.70 -2.06
C GLY A 304 12.62 -4.94 -2.91
N LEU A 305 11.59 -5.55 -3.51
CA LEU A 305 11.74 -6.69 -4.41
C LEU A 305 12.17 -6.25 -5.82
N ILE A 306 11.81 -5.03 -6.24
CA ILE A 306 12.01 -4.55 -7.61
C ILE A 306 13.48 -4.53 -8.04
N PRO A 307 14.46 -4.04 -7.25
CA PRO A 307 15.85 -4.03 -7.67
C PRO A 307 16.36 -5.42 -8.02
N ARG A 308 15.96 -6.44 -7.23
CA ARG A 308 16.35 -7.82 -7.47
C ARG A 308 15.70 -8.40 -8.71
N PHE A 309 14.41 -8.13 -8.93
CA PHE A 309 13.73 -8.57 -10.15
C PHE A 309 14.33 -7.95 -11.43
N VAL A 310 14.79 -6.70 -11.34
CA VAL A 310 15.54 -6.06 -12.43
C VAL A 310 16.88 -6.74 -12.63
N GLN A 311 17.61 -7.03 -11.55
CA GLN A 311 18.91 -7.71 -11.62
C GLN A 311 18.81 -9.13 -12.22
N GLU A 312 17.75 -9.87 -11.90
CA GLU A 312 17.47 -11.21 -12.43
C GLU A 312 16.82 -11.19 -13.81
N ASN A 313 16.51 -10.01 -14.36
CA ASN A 313 15.87 -9.82 -15.66
C ASN A 313 14.51 -10.55 -15.79
N ILE A 314 13.74 -10.61 -14.70
CA ILE A 314 12.44 -11.28 -14.65
C ILE A 314 11.23 -10.32 -14.71
N ILE A 315 11.49 -9.01 -14.70
CA ILE A 315 10.47 -7.96 -14.68
C ILE A 315 10.41 -7.18 -16.00
N ASN A 316 9.20 -6.89 -16.45
CA ASN A 316 8.94 -6.10 -17.66
C ASN A 316 7.98 -4.93 -17.36
N GLY A 317 7.70 -4.11 -18.37
CA GLY A 317 6.83 -2.94 -18.22
C GLY A 317 5.40 -3.28 -17.80
N ASN A 318 4.85 -4.41 -18.26
CA ASN A 318 3.53 -4.89 -17.83
C ASN A 318 3.52 -5.20 -16.33
N ALA A 319 4.49 -5.97 -15.85
CA ALA A 319 4.62 -6.31 -14.43
C ALA A 319 4.77 -5.05 -13.57
N ILE A 320 5.54 -4.04 -14.01
CA ILE A 320 5.65 -2.75 -13.30
C ILE A 320 4.30 -2.02 -13.26
N ALA A 321 3.51 -2.03 -14.33
CA ALA A 321 2.18 -1.41 -14.33
C ALA A 321 1.27 -2.08 -13.31
N VAL A 322 1.24 -3.42 -13.28
CA VAL A 322 0.47 -4.20 -12.30
C VAL A 322 0.98 -3.94 -10.87
N PHE A 323 2.29 -3.97 -10.65
CA PHE A 323 2.90 -3.73 -9.35
C PHE A 323 2.61 -2.32 -8.84
N THR A 324 2.64 -1.33 -9.72
CA THR A 324 2.28 0.05 -9.35
C THR A 324 0.81 0.12 -8.95
N ALA A 325 -0.09 -0.47 -9.75
CA ALA A 325 -1.51 -0.46 -9.47
C ALA A 325 -1.88 -1.17 -8.16
N MET A 326 -1.38 -2.40 -7.98
CA MET A 326 -1.65 -3.20 -6.78
C MET A 326 -0.91 -2.64 -5.58
N GLY A 327 0.33 -2.18 -5.74
CA GLY A 327 1.14 -1.59 -4.69
C GLY A 327 0.48 -0.34 -4.11
N MET A 328 0.04 0.58 -4.98
CA MET A 328 -0.72 1.76 -4.56
C MET A 328 -2.10 1.41 -4.01
N CYS A 329 -2.84 0.54 -4.71
CA CYS A 329 -4.21 0.24 -4.31
C CYS A 329 -4.28 -0.57 -3.02
N TRP A 330 -3.30 -1.42 -2.70
CA TRP A 330 -3.27 -2.17 -1.45
C TRP A 330 -2.50 -1.48 -0.35
N SER A 331 -1.39 -0.80 -0.64
CA SER A 331 -0.63 0.06 0.29
C SER A 331 -0.61 -0.39 1.77
N GLY A 332 -0.37 -1.69 2.03
CA GLY A 332 -0.34 -2.24 3.38
C GLY A 332 -1.67 -2.24 4.14
N TYR A 333 -2.81 -2.27 3.45
CA TYR A 333 -4.15 -2.12 4.01
C TYR A 333 -4.49 -3.08 5.16
N LEU A 334 -3.89 -4.29 5.18
CA LEU A 334 -4.10 -5.25 6.28
C LEU A 334 -3.66 -4.68 7.62
N SER A 335 -2.61 -3.84 7.63
CA SER A 335 -2.10 -3.19 8.83
C SER A 335 -2.85 -1.91 9.15
N THR A 336 -3.19 -1.10 8.14
CA THR A 336 -3.72 0.25 8.35
C THR A 336 -5.22 0.26 8.61
N HIS A 337 -6.01 -0.59 7.95
CA HIS A 337 -7.48 -0.55 8.07
C HIS A 337 -7.99 -0.76 9.49
N THR A 338 -7.31 -1.63 10.26
CA THR A 338 -7.68 -1.86 11.66
C THR A 338 -7.52 -0.60 12.49
N ALA A 339 -6.37 0.07 12.41
CA ALA A 339 -6.10 1.30 13.16
C ALA A 339 -6.98 2.47 12.71
N MET A 340 -7.17 2.61 11.39
CA MET A 340 -7.98 3.69 10.81
C MET A 340 -9.45 3.58 11.22
N LEU A 341 -10.06 2.39 11.14
CA LEU A 341 -11.46 2.20 11.52
C LEU A 341 -11.67 2.23 13.03
N ASP A 342 -10.70 1.79 13.82
CA ASP A 342 -10.74 1.96 15.28
C ASP A 342 -10.74 3.44 15.65
N SER A 343 -9.89 4.25 14.99
CA SER A 343 -9.86 5.71 15.17
C SER A 343 -11.16 6.42 14.75
N LEU A 344 -11.98 5.81 13.89
CA LEU A 344 -13.29 6.34 13.51
C LEU A 344 -14.43 5.79 14.40
N GLY A 345 -14.13 4.85 15.31
CA GLY A 345 -15.13 4.19 16.16
C GLY A 345 -15.92 3.07 15.46
N PHE A 346 -15.43 2.57 14.33
CA PHE A 346 -16.13 1.59 13.47
C PHE A 346 -15.33 0.30 13.25
N ARG A 347 -14.62 -0.17 14.28
CA ARG A 347 -13.83 -1.42 14.24
C ARG A 347 -14.63 -2.67 13.81
N SER A 348 -15.95 -2.69 14.04
CA SER A 348 -16.82 -3.79 13.58
C SER A 348 -16.87 -3.93 12.05
N LEU A 349 -16.50 -2.89 11.30
CA LEU A 349 -16.50 -2.86 9.84
C LEU A 349 -15.15 -3.25 9.21
N THR A 350 -14.11 -3.51 10.02
CA THR A 350 -12.75 -3.79 9.53
C THR A 350 -12.69 -4.95 8.53
N SER A 351 -13.39 -6.05 8.78
CA SER A 351 -13.39 -7.21 7.87
C SER A 351 -14.00 -6.88 6.51
N LYS A 352 -15.04 -6.05 6.47
CA LYS A 352 -15.69 -5.60 5.22
C LYS A 352 -14.80 -4.64 4.45
N ALA A 353 -14.13 -3.73 5.16
CA ALA A 353 -13.20 -2.79 4.58
C ALA A 353 -12.03 -3.52 3.92
N ILE A 354 -11.41 -4.45 4.65
CA ILE A 354 -10.34 -5.34 4.17
C ILE A 354 -10.82 -6.08 2.92
N LEU A 355 -11.98 -6.75 2.96
CA LEU A 355 -12.48 -7.51 1.82
C LEU A 355 -12.71 -6.64 0.58
N ALA A 356 -13.38 -5.49 0.74
CA ALA A 356 -13.62 -4.56 -0.36
C ALA A 356 -12.31 -4.06 -0.98
N HIS A 357 -11.30 -3.83 -0.14
CA HIS A 357 -9.99 -3.36 -0.57
C HIS A 357 -9.13 -4.44 -1.23
N THR A 358 -9.21 -5.70 -0.75
CA THR A 358 -8.62 -6.85 -1.43
C THR A 358 -9.14 -6.94 -2.86
N ILE A 359 -10.46 -6.89 -3.04
CA ILE A 359 -11.09 -6.92 -4.36
C ILE A 359 -10.65 -5.72 -5.20
N GLY A 360 -10.61 -4.52 -4.60
CA GLY A 360 -10.14 -3.31 -5.26
C GLY A 360 -8.75 -3.45 -5.86
N GLY A 361 -7.77 -3.91 -5.09
CA GLY A 361 -6.41 -4.07 -5.63
C GLY A 361 -6.24 -5.23 -6.62
N LEU A 362 -7.03 -6.32 -6.51
CA LEU A 362 -7.08 -7.32 -7.58
C LEU A 362 -7.57 -6.70 -8.89
N VAL A 363 -8.66 -5.95 -8.84
CA VAL A 363 -9.18 -5.24 -10.02
C VAL A 363 -8.19 -4.19 -10.51
N ALA A 364 -7.46 -3.51 -9.62
CA ALA A 364 -6.41 -2.56 -10.01
C ALA A 364 -5.33 -3.22 -10.86
N GLY A 365 -4.83 -4.38 -10.41
CA GLY A 365 -3.82 -5.16 -11.14
C GLY A 365 -4.34 -5.65 -12.49
N ILE A 366 -5.55 -6.20 -12.52
CA ILE A 366 -6.19 -6.67 -13.75
C ILE A 366 -6.36 -5.51 -14.74
N ALA A 367 -6.91 -4.38 -14.27
CA ALA A 367 -7.12 -3.21 -15.11
C ALA A 367 -5.79 -2.66 -15.65
N ALA A 368 -4.74 -2.59 -14.83
CA ALA A 368 -3.43 -2.14 -15.27
C ALA A 368 -2.84 -3.06 -16.34
N HIS A 369 -2.95 -4.38 -16.17
CA HIS A 369 -2.49 -5.35 -17.16
C HIS A 369 -3.18 -5.13 -18.51
N TRP A 370 -4.52 -5.12 -18.53
CA TRP A 370 -5.27 -4.99 -19.78
C TRP A 370 -5.15 -3.61 -20.42
N LEU A 371 -4.99 -2.54 -19.62
CA LEU A 371 -4.66 -1.21 -20.14
C LEU A 371 -3.26 -1.20 -20.78
N TYR A 372 -2.29 -1.86 -20.16
CA TYR A 372 -0.94 -1.97 -20.72
C TYR A 372 -0.95 -2.72 -22.05
N VAL A 373 -1.64 -3.87 -22.11
CA VAL A 373 -1.80 -4.65 -23.35
C VAL A 373 -2.49 -3.84 -24.44
N LEU A 374 -3.54 -3.10 -24.11
CA LEU A 374 -4.23 -2.23 -25.06
C LEU A 374 -3.32 -1.13 -25.61
N LEU A 375 -2.56 -0.47 -24.74
CA LEU A 375 -1.64 0.59 -25.15
C LEU A 375 -0.50 0.06 -26.01
N ALA A 376 0.07 -1.09 -25.66
CA ALA A 376 1.10 -1.77 -26.46
C ALA A 376 0.60 -2.31 -27.81
N TRP A 377 -0.73 -2.39 -27.99
CA TRP A 377 -1.33 -2.74 -29.28
C TRP A 377 -1.62 -1.52 -30.15
N ILE A 378 -1.89 -0.37 -29.53
CA ILE A 378 -2.20 0.89 -30.22
C ILE A 378 -0.92 1.62 -30.67
N PHE A 379 0.11 1.61 -29.84
CA PHE A 379 1.41 2.26 -30.06
C PHE A 379 2.50 1.21 -30.19
#